data_AF-A0A1F0TP20-F1
#
_entry.id   AF-A0A1F0TP20-F1
#
_cell.length_a   1.000
_cell.length_b   1.000
_cell.length_c   1.000
_cell.angle_alpha   90.00
_cell.angle_beta   90.00
_cell.angle_gamma   90.00
#
_symmetry.space_group_name_H-M   'P 1'
#
loop_
_entity.id
_entity.type
_entity.pdbx_description
1 polymer ?
#
loop_
_entity_poly.entity_id
_entity_poly.type
_entity_poly.pdbx_seq_one_letter_code
_entity_poly.pdbx_strand_id
1 'polypeptide(L)'
;MNDNYNELQQWANEDEEALYEDETLLERELASHMLELSGLEEDFEKIGSPDTLGETVMNVVWDQFINQIGIIAGEDFVKENRGLPLDLRDSAHIQTTENFANGKIASHNSSIDYQERHDSWQSNFVRDEHGNIVMGKKRFSDEIVAQVKPNARNYLNGPSGSVSMPNDHTIPATEIIRDPEVNAHLSRQEQHDFAIGKENYQPLDRDFNASKRDAAMVDAVNHKRDGKRAAERFNIDEEELLERDRVAREEYAKQKEEGQKRSIETGKQSQKAEAFRIGGKALRSVLMGLLAALIKDIIKELISWFRSGKRKISTFTESVKKAIKNFISNIKQHLTTARDTLLSTIVTAICGPIVGMLKKAWTFLKQGYRSVKEAIQYFKNPANKDKSFGTKMLEVGKIIIAGLTAVGAIALGEVIEKALTSIPIFAVQIPLLGNLASLLGIFFGALGSGLVGALALNLIDRLIAKRQKEQNKLQQLEKKNEILNTQTSLLNVSEKNLEATEHNTMSNIKDRHKEGAKGMRDMVEHILSNSDSQAEEHLRNNEEMDEIFNTLKSI
;
A
#
# COMPACT_ATOMS: atom_id res chain seq x y z
N MET A 1 -29.88 -46.35 -23.74
CA MET A 1 -28.84 -46.66 -22.73
C MET A 1 -27.61 -45.74 -22.84
N ASN A 2 -27.51 -44.86 -23.84
CA ASN A 2 -26.34 -43.98 -24.02
C ASN A 2 -26.46 -42.64 -23.27
N ASP A 3 -27.67 -42.11 -23.10
CA ASP A 3 -27.88 -40.75 -22.57
C ASP A 3 -27.56 -40.64 -21.07
N ASN A 4 -27.84 -41.70 -20.30
CA ASN A 4 -27.60 -41.75 -18.85
C ASN A 4 -26.11 -41.92 -18.48
N TYR A 5 -25.26 -42.33 -19.43
CA TYR A 5 -23.80 -42.45 -19.22
C TYR A 5 -23.09 -41.11 -19.43
N ASN A 6 -23.58 -40.30 -20.37
CA ASN A 6 -23.06 -38.96 -20.62
C ASN A 6 -23.42 -37.99 -19.50
N GLU A 7 -24.64 -38.06 -18.94
CA GLU A 7 -25.05 -37.23 -17.79
C GLU A 7 -24.20 -37.51 -16.53
N LEU A 8 -23.89 -38.79 -16.26
CA LEU A 8 -23.05 -39.17 -15.11
C LEU A 8 -21.58 -38.76 -15.27
N GLN A 9 -21.03 -38.80 -16.49
CA GLN A 9 -19.68 -38.27 -16.75
C GLN A 9 -19.64 -36.75 -16.65
N GLN A 10 -20.70 -36.06 -17.06
CA GLN A 10 -20.77 -34.62 -17.01
C GLN A 10 -20.84 -34.11 -15.56
N TRP A 11 -21.67 -34.72 -14.71
CA TRP A 11 -21.71 -34.40 -13.28
C TRP A 11 -20.42 -34.72 -12.54
N ALA A 12 -19.75 -35.83 -12.88
CA ALA A 12 -18.47 -36.18 -12.27
C ALA A 12 -17.34 -35.19 -12.63
N ASN A 13 -17.36 -34.63 -13.84
CA ASN A 13 -16.39 -33.62 -14.26
C ASN A 13 -16.70 -32.24 -13.66
N GLU A 14 -17.98 -31.88 -13.52
CA GLU A 14 -18.44 -30.62 -12.89
C GLU A 14 -18.10 -30.59 -11.39
N ASP A 15 -18.30 -31.70 -10.66
CA ASP A 15 -17.91 -31.83 -9.25
C ASP A 15 -16.39 -31.77 -9.04
N GLU A 16 -15.60 -32.28 -10.00
CA GLU A 16 -14.12 -32.24 -9.96
C GLU A 16 -13.58 -30.83 -10.23
N GLU A 17 -14.12 -30.12 -11.22
CA GLU A 17 -13.72 -28.74 -11.56
C GLU A 17 -14.04 -27.76 -10.41
N ALA A 18 -15.19 -27.93 -9.75
CA ALA A 18 -15.59 -27.15 -8.58
C ALA A 18 -14.65 -27.36 -7.36
N LEU A 19 -14.22 -28.60 -7.09
CA LEU A 19 -13.30 -28.86 -5.98
C LEU A 19 -11.88 -28.32 -6.22
N TYR A 20 -11.41 -28.30 -7.49
CA TYR A 20 -10.14 -27.65 -7.84
C TYR A 20 -10.24 -26.12 -7.74
N GLU A 21 -11.38 -25.53 -8.10
CA GLU A 21 -11.62 -24.09 -7.93
C GLU A 21 -11.56 -23.69 -6.45
N ASP A 22 -12.28 -24.42 -5.57
CA ASP A 22 -12.24 -24.23 -4.11
C ASP A 22 -10.81 -24.28 -3.54
N GLU A 23 -9.97 -25.20 -4.02
CA GLU A 23 -8.57 -25.32 -3.60
C GLU A 23 -7.79 -24.03 -3.93
N THR A 24 -7.94 -23.51 -5.15
CA THR A 24 -7.24 -22.28 -5.57
C THR A 24 -7.70 -21.03 -4.84
N LEU A 25 -8.96 -20.97 -4.42
CA LEU A 25 -9.50 -19.87 -3.61
C LEU A 25 -8.89 -19.85 -2.21
N LEU A 26 -8.85 -21.02 -1.58
CA LEU A 26 -8.25 -21.20 -0.25
C LEU A 26 -6.75 -20.94 -0.26
N GLU A 27 -6.02 -21.30 -1.33
CA GLU A 27 -4.60 -20.94 -1.49
C GLU A 27 -4.37 -19.41 -1.55
N ARG A 28 -5.23 -18.67 -2.24
CA ARG A 28 -5.15 -17.21 -2.35
C ARG A 28 -5.49 -16.52 -1.03
N GLU A 29 -6.55 -16.97 -0.36
CA GLU A 29 -6.94 -16.48 0.97
C GLU A 29 -5.81 -16.71 1.98
N LEU A 30 -5.19 -17.90 1.95
CA LEU A 30 -4.04 -18.23 2.77
C LEU A 30 -2.86 -17.28 2.52
N ALA A 31 -2.54 -16.98 1.27
CA ALA A 31 -1.48 -16.04 0.91
C ALA A 31 -1.77 -14.61 1.43
N SER A 32 -3.02 -14.16 1.35
CA SER A 32 -3.44 -12.86 1.88
C SER A 32 -3.26 -12.78 3.40
N HIS A 33 -3.78 -13.77 4.14
CA HIS A 33 -3.63 -13.83 5.60
C HIS A 33 -2.16 -13.88 6.05
N MET A 34 -1.29 -14.58 5.30
CA MET A 34 0.14 -14.61 5.57
C MET A 34 0.82 -13.25 5.35
N LEU A 35 0.40 -12.49 4.34
CA LEU A 35 0.91 -11.13 4.08
C LEU A 35 0.51 -10.16 5.19
N GLU A 36 -0.76 -10.19 5.62
CA GLU A 36 -1.25 -9.39 6.74
C GLU A 36 -0.51 -9.74 8.05
N LEU A 37 -0.28 -11.03 8.31
CA LEU A 37 0.50 -11.47 9.47
C LEU A 37 1.94 -10.93 9.40
N SER A 38 2.58 -10.99 8.24
CA SER A 38 3.94 -10.45 8.05
C SER A 38 3.99 -8.93 8.34
N GLY A 39 2.97 -8.17 7.92
CA GLY A 39 2.84 -6.76 8.26
C GLY A 39 2.71 -6.52 9.77
N LEU A 40 1.88 -7.32 10.46
CA LEU A 40 1.76 -7.24 11.92
C LEU A 40 3.06 -7.59 12.65
N GLU A 41 3.85 -8.54 12.13
CA GLU A 41 5.16 -8.90 12.67
C GLU A 41 6.19 -7.78 12.45
N GLU A 42 6.19 -7.13 11.29
CA GLU A 42 7.03 -5.96 11.02
C GLU A 42 6.68 -4.78 11.95
N ASP A 43 5.38 -4.50 12.14
CA ASP A 43 4.91 -3.48 13.07
C ASP A 43 5.34 -3.76 14.52
N PHE A 44 5.32 -5.02 14.94
CA PHE A 44 5.76 -5.44 16.26
C PHE A 44 7.23 -5.07 16.54
N GLU A 45 8.09 -5.21 15.52
CA GLU A 45 9.50 -4.84 15.59
C GLU A 45 9.69 -3.32 15.66
N LYS A 46 8.86 -2.58 14.92
CA LYS A 46 8.89 -1.11 14.88
C LYS A 46 8.39 -0.46 16.17
N ILE A 47 7.46 -1.09 16.90
CA ILE A 47 6.90 -0.53 18.14
C ILE A 47 7.99 -0.28 19.19
N GLY A 48 8.20 1.01 19.51
CA GLY A 48 9.20 1.47 20.46
C GLY A 48 10.64 1.38 19.96
N SER A 49 10.85 1.18 18.65
CA SER A 49 12.18 1.22 18.02
C SER A 49 12.71 2.66 17.96
N PRO A 50 13.97 2.90 18.35
CA PRO A 50 14.61 4.21 18.18
C PRO A 50 14.74 4.70 16.74
N ASP A 51 14.65 3.81 15.74
CA ASP A 51 14.95 4.13 14.34
C ASP A 51 13.84 4.94 13.67
N THR A 52 12.58 4.54 13.88
CA THR A 52 11.38 5.24 13.37
C THR A 52 11.30 6.66 13.93
N LEU A 53 11.70 6.83 15.18
CA LEU A 53 11.77 8.13 15.82
C LEU A 53 12.87 9.01 15.22
N GLY A 54 14.02 8.44 14.88
CA GLY A 54 15.12 9.18 14.26
C GLY A 54 14.72 9.80 12.91
N GLU A 55 14.04 9.04 12.07
CA GLU A 55 13.53 9.51 10.78
C GLU A 55 12.45 10.60 10.96
N THR A 56 11.50 10.37 11.86
CA THR A 56 10.44 11.35 12.17
C THR A 56 11.05 12.68 12.62
N VAL A 57 12.04 12.64 13.50
CA VAL A 57 12.69 13.85 14.03
C VAL A 57 13.51 14.55 12.95
N MET A 58 14.20 13.80 12.08
CA MET A 58 14.92 14.37 10.94
C MET A 58 14.00 15.18 10.05
N ASN A 59 12.84 14.60 9.69
CA ASN A 59 11.84 15.27 8.86
C ASN A 59 11.31 16.52 9.56
N VAL A 60 10.84 16.40 10.81
CA VAL A 60 10.30 17.55 11.57
C VAL A 60 11.31 18.70 11.72
N VAL A 61 12.58 18.41 12.02
CA VAL A 61 13.62 19.46 12.12
C VAL A 61 13.83 20.14 10.78
N TRP A 62 13.91 19.35 9.70
CA TRP A 62 14.12 19.88 8.36
C TRP A 62 12.93 20.70 7.89
N ASP A 63 11.71 20.20 8.06
CA ASP A 63 10.47 20.87 7.68
C ASP A 63 10.32 22.19 8.44
N GLN A 64 10.57 22.19 9.76
CA GLN A 64 10.51 23.42 10.56
C GLN A 64 11.56 24.45 10.15
N PHE A 65 12.79 24.00 9.83
CA PHE A 65 13.85 24.85 9.32
C PHE A 65 13.45 25.51 8.00
N ILE A 66 12.95 24.74 7.04
CA ILE A 66 12.59 25.31 5.75
C ILE A 66 11.32 26.16 5.81
N ASN A 67 10.32 25.78 6.62
CA ASN A 67 9.11 26.59 6.80
C ASN A 67 9.43 28.01 7.30
N GLN A 68 10.42 28.16 8.18
CA GLN A 68 10.86 29.47 8.67
C GLN A 68 11.70 30.24 7.63
N ILE A 69 12.39 29.54 6.72
CA ILE A 69 13.03 30.15 5.55
C ILE A 69 12.00 30.65 4.53
N GLY A 70 10.87 29.94 4.40
CA GLY A 70 9.69 30.30 3.58
C GLY A 70 9.33 31.77 3.58
N ILE A 71 9.35 32.36 4.77
CA ILE A 71 8.93 33.73 5.06
C ILE A 71 9.93 34.78 4.50
N ILE A 72 11.16 34.38 4.18
CA ILE A 72 12.28 35.27 3.81
C ILE A 72 12.48 35.34 2.28
N ALA A 73 11.85 34.46 1.51
CA ALA A 73 12.04 34.36 0.06
C ALA A 73 11.45 35.56 -0.72
N GLY A 74 12.28 36.27 -1.50
CA GLY A 74 11.88 37.43 -2.32
C GLY A 74 11.42 37.07 -3.75
N GLU A 75 11.05 38.08 -4.55
CA GLU A 75 10.47 37.95 -5.91
C GLU A 75 11.26 37.06 -6.88
N ASP A 76 12.59 36.97 -6.74
CA ASP A 76 13.42 36.14 -7.62
C ASP A 76 13.26 34.64 -7.36
N PHE A 77 12.91 34.22 -6.13
CA PHE A 77 12.56 32.81 -5.85
C PHE A 77 11.26 32.43 -6.56
N VAL A 78 10.26 33.32 -6.54
CA VAL A 78 8.96 33.09 -7.18
C VAL A 78 9.13 32.80 -8.67
N LYS A 79 10.03 33.52 -9.35
CA LYS A 79 10.37 33.26 -10.76
C LYS A 79 10.99 31.88 -10.97
N GLU A 80 11.92 31.48 -10.10
CA GLU A 80 12.59 30.17 -10.18
C GLU A 80 11.69 29.00 -9.75
N ASN A 81 10.62 29.27 -8.99
CA ASN A 81 9.67 28.28 -8.48
C ASN A 81 8.32 28.30 -9.22
N ARG A 82 8.34 28.33 -10.56
CA ARG A 82 7.13 28.26 -11.41
C ARG A 82 6.08 29.36 -11.11
N GLY A 83 6.51 30.52 -10.63
CA GLY A 83 5.61 31.61 -10.27
C GLY A 83 4.96 31.46 -8.89
N LEU A 84 5.36 30.46 -8.09
CA LEU A 84 4.80 30.18 -6.77
C LEU A 84 5.73 30.69 -5.66
N PRO A 85 5.19 31.21 -4.54
CA PRO A 85 5.97 31.48 -3.33
C PRO A 85 6.57 30.18 -2.76
N LEU A 86 7.41 30.26 -1.73
CA LEU A 86 7.91 29.06 -1.06
C LEU A 86 6.83 28.54 -0.11
N ASP A 87 6.36 27.32 -0.30
CA ASP A 87 5.39 26.68 0.61
C ASP A 87 5.66 25.20 0.78
N LEU A 88 6.39 24.82 1.83
CA LEU A 88 6.73 23.42 2.09
C LEU A 88 5.74 22.67 2.97
N ARG A 89 4.58 23.25 3.27
CA ARG A 89 3.56 22.53 4.06
C ARG A 89 3.17 21.25 3.32
N ASP A 90 2.87 20.20 4.09
CA ASP A 90 2.34 18.94 3.53
C ASP A 90 1.14 19.19 2.62
N SER A 91 0.22 20.06 3.01
CA SER A 91 -0.95 20.40 2.20
C SER A 91 -0.64 21.06 0.84
N ALA A 92 0.53 21.66 0.67
CA ALA A 92 0.92 22.31 -0.57
C ALA A 92 1.50 21.32 -1.59
N HIS A 93 2.08 20.21 -1.13
CA HIS A 93 2.77 19.24 -1.99
C HIS A 93 2.16 17.84 -1.98
N ILE A 94 1.53 17.43 -0.88
CA ILE A 94 0.93 16.11 -0.69
C ILE A 94 -0.58 16.26 -0.82
N GLN A 95 -1.15 15.62 -1.84
CA GLN A 95 -2.58 15.56 -2.03
C GLN A 95 -3.16 14.42 -1.20
N THR A 96 -4.25 14.69 -0.46
CA THR A 96 -5.07 13.66 0.17
C THR A 96 -6.34 13.43 -0.66
N THR A 97 -6.93 12.23 -0.56
CA THR A 97 -8.22 11.90 -1.18
C THR A 97 -9.32 12.90 -0.81
N GLU A 98 -9.44 13.23 0.48
CA GLU A 98 -10.47 14.16 0.97
C GLU A 98 -10.27 15.57 0.40
N ASN A 99 -9.04 16.08 0.39
CA ASN A 99 -8.78 17.39 -0.20
C ASN A 99 -9.04 17.38 -1.71
N PHE A 100 -8.68 16.28 -2.40
CA PHE A 100 -8.87 16.14 -3.83
C PHE A 100 -10.35 16.12 -4.19
N ALA A 101 -11.16 15.34 -3.46
CA ALA A 101 -12.61 15.28 -3.63
C ALA A 101 -13.29 16.64 -3.42
N ASN A 102 -12.74 17.47 -2.52
CA ASN A 102 -13.24 18.80 -2.21
C ASN A 102 -12.64 19.91 -3.08
N GLY A 103 -11.86 19.58 -4.12
CA GLY A 103 -11.20 20.57 -4.98
C GLY A 103 -10.12 21.41 -4.30
N LYS A 104 -9.59 20.95 -3.16
CA LYS A 104 -8.43 21.56 -2.49
C LYS A 104 -7.16 20.91 -3.03
N ILE A 105 -6.55 21.57 -4.01
CA ILE A 105 -5.46 21.01 -4.81
C ILE A 105 -4.09 21.42 -4.26
N ALA A 106 -3.19 20.45 -4.13
CA ALA A 106 -1.78 20.66 -3.79
C ALA A 106 -1.06 21.41 -4.93
N SER A 107 -0.86 22.72 -4.77
CA SER A 107 -0.37 23.61 -5.83
C SER A 107 1.14 23.55 -6.08
N HIS A 108 1.92 22.99 -5.15
CA HIS A 108 3.39 22.98 -5.20
C HIS A 108 3.97 21.64 -5.63
N ASN A 109 3.17 20.59 -5.83
CA ASN A 109 3.68 19.31 -6.30
C ASN A 109 4.36 19.47 -7.68
N SER A 110 5.56 18.89 -7.83
CA SER A 110 6.39 18.99 -9.05
C SER A 110 6.42 17.72 -9.87
N SER A 111 5.84 16.64 -9.36
CA SER A 111 5.83 15.32 -10.00
C SER A 111 4.46 15.00 -10.58
N ILE A 112 3.38 15.47 -9.93
CA ILE A 112 1.99 15.24 -10.33
C ILE A 112 1.29 16.59 -10.39
N ASP A 113 0.71 16.89 -11.55
CA ASP A 113 -0.22 18.01 -11.68
C ASP A 113 -1.60 17.59 -11.16
N TYR A 114 -1.85 17.88 -9.89
CA TYR A 114 -3.13 17.56 -9.26
C TYR A 114 -4.28 18.45 -9.76
N GLN A 115 -3.98 19.63 -10.31
CA GLN A 115 -5.01 20.50 -10.88
C GLN A 115 -5.51 19.89 -12.19
N GLU A 116 -4.60 19.53 -13.10
CA GLU A 116 -4.95 18.84 -14.34
C GLU A 116 -5.68 17.52 -14.05
N ARG A 117 -5.19 16.74 -13.07
CA ARG A 117 -5.82 15.48 -12.66
C ARG A 117 -7.23 15.69 -12.13
N HIS A 118 -7.43 16.68 -11.26
CA HIS A 118 -8.75 17.02 -10.74
C HIS A 118 -9.69 17.49 -11.84
N ASP A 119 -9.22 18.38 -12.72
CA ASP A 119 -10.02 18.91 -13.83
C ASP A 119 -10.40 17.79 -14.82
N SER A 120 -9.47 16.89 -15.11
CA SER A 120 -9.70 15.69 -15.93
C SER A 120 -10.76 14.79 -15.30
N TRP A 121 -10.68 14.54 -13.99
CA TRP A 121 -11.68 13.76 -13.25
C TRP A 121 -13.06 14.44 -13.26
N GLN A 122 -13.10 15.73 -12.92
CA GLN A 122 -14.32 16.54 -12.90
C GLN A 122 -14.98 16.68 -14.28
N SER A 123 -14.21 16.57 -15.36
CA SER A 123 -14.72 16.60 -16.73
C SER A 123 -15.56 15.38 -17.10
N ASN A 124 -15.42 14.27 -16.36
CA ASN A 124 -16.13 13.02 -16.62
C ASN A 124 -17.62 13.08 -16.25
N PHE A 125 -18.04 14.04 -15.42
CA PHE A 125 -19.40 14.11 -14.89
C PHE A 125 -20.33 14.98 -15.73
N VAL A 126 -21.61 14.60 -15.79
CA VAL A 126 -22.68 15.41 -16.41
C VAL A 126 -22.95 16.62 -15.52
N ARG A 127 -23.10 17.80 -16.14
CA ARG A 127 -23.41 19.05 -15.44
C ARG A 127 -24.77 19.60 -15.86
N ASP A 128 -25.47 20.21 -14.91
CA ASP A 128 -26.70 20.97 -15.17
C ASP A 128 -26.39 22.36 -15.76
N GLU A 129 -27.44 23.13 -16.07
CA GLU A 129 -27.34 24.48 -16.63
C GLU A 129 -26.64 25.48 -15.69
N HIS A 130 -26.56 25.18 -14.39
CA HIS A 130 -25.90 25.98 -13.38
C HIS A 130 -24.46 25.51 -13.08
N GLY A 131 -24.00 24.45 -13.76
CA GLY A 131 -22.66 23.88 -13.61
C GLY A 131 -22.50 22.84 -12.49
N ASN A 132 -23.58 22.47 -11.79
CA ASN A 132 -23.54 21.45 -10.73
C ASN A 132 -23.51 20.04 -11.33
N ILE A 133 -22.88 19.09 -10.61
CA ILE A 133 -22.89 17.69 -11.03
C ILE A 133 -24.29 17.12 -10.88
N VAL A 134 -24.80 16.51 -11.95
CA VAL A 134 -26.09 15.83 -11.93
C VAL A 134 -25.96 14.52 -11.15
N MET A 135 -26.82 14.35 -10.16
CA MET A 135 -26.91 13.12 -9.36
C MET A 135 -28.03 12.22 -9.90
N GLY A 136 -27.89 10.90 -9.74
CA GLY A 136 -28.89 9.92 -10.16
C GLY A 136 -28.79 8.63 -9.38
N LYS A 137 -29.83 7.81 -9.41
CA LYS A 137 -29.81 6.49 -8.78
C LYS A 137 -28.79 5.56 -9.48
N LYS A 138 -27.96 4.89 -8.69
CA LYS A 138 -27.13 3.78 -9.16
C LYS A 138 -28.05 2.65 -9.65
N ARG A 139 -27.65 1.94 -10.70
CA ARG A 139 -28.46 0.84 -11.24
C ARG A 139 -28.57 -0.28 -10.19
N PHE A 140 -29.78 -0.78 -9.98
CA PHE A 140 -30.10 -1.84 -9.01
C PHE A 140 -29.83 -1.50 -7.54
N SER A 141 -29.55 -0.23 -7.22
CA SER A 141 -29.34 0.27 -5.85
C SER A 141 -30.13 1.57 -5.65
N ASP A 142 -30.49 1.87 -4.40
CA ASP A 142 -31.11 3.16 -4.03
C ASP A 142 -30.07 4.26 -3.77
N GLU A 143 -28.78 3.92 -3.86
CA GLU A 143 -27.68 4.88 -3.72
C GLU A 143 -27.75 5.97 -4.80
N ILE A 144 -27.57 7.22 -4.38
CA ILE A 144 -27.52 8.39 -5.27
C ILE A 144 -26.07 8.72 -5.57
N VAL A 145 -25.70 8.64 -6.85
CA VAL A 145 -24.32 8.80 -7.33
C VAL A 145 -24.23 9.85 -8.44
N ALA A 146 -23.02 10.38 -8.66
CA ALA A 146 -22.75 11.30 -9.76
C ALA A 146 -22.96 10.61 -11.12
N GLN A 147 -23.66 11.28 -12.04
CA GLN A 147 -23.84 10.80 -13.41
C GLN A 147 -22.58 11.02 -14.23
N VAL A 148 -22.12 9.94 -14.88
CA VAL A 148 -20.92 9.92 -15.72
C VAL A 148 -21.34 10.13 -17.18
N LYS A 149 -20.59 10.96 -17.93
CA LYS A 149 -20.83 11.19 -19.35
C LYS A 149 -20.65 9.88 -20.15
N PRO A 150 -21.44 9.65 -21.21
CA PRO A 150 -21.39 8.39 -21.96
C PRO A 150 -20.00 7.96 -22.44
N ASN A 151 -19.18 8.90 -22.89
CA ASN A 151 -17.84 8.62 -23.44
C ASN A 151 -16.72 8.69 -22.39
N ALA A 152 -17.01 9.08 -21.14
CA ALA A 152 -15.98 9.24 -20.12
C ALA A 152 -15.32 7.91 -19.74
N ARG A 153 -16.00 6.78 -19.93
CA ARG A 153 -15.48 5.44 -19.68
C ARG A 153 -14.63 4.86 -20.81
N ASN A 154 -14.56 5.51 -21.97
CA ASN A 154 -13.93 4.91 -23.15
C ASN A 154 -12.44 4.56 -22.95
N TYR A 155 -11.73 5.33 -22.12
CA TYR A 155 -10.33 5.06 -21.79
C TYR A 155 -10.13 3.87 -20.86
N LEU A 156 -11.20 3.27 -20.33
CA LEU A 156 -11.18 2.09 -19.46
C LEU A 156 -11.61 0.82 -20.22
N ASN A 157 -11.94 0.94 -21.52
CA ASN A 157 -12.37 -0.20 -22.33
C ASN A 157 -11.16 -1.01 -22.82
N GLY A 158 -11.32 -2.34 -22.83
CA GLY A 158 -10.34 -3.28 -23.33
C GLY A 158 -10.79 -3.97 -24.63
N PRO A 159 -10.05 -5.01 -25.07
CA PRO A 159 -10.45 -5.85 -26.19
C PRO A 159 -11.84 -6.45 -25.96
N SER A 160 -12.64 -6.54 -27.02
CA SER A 160 -13.92 -7.25 -26.95
C SER A 160 -13.68 -8.75 -26.87
N GLY A 161 -14.48 -9.43 -26.03
CA GLY A 161 -14.54 -10.88 -25.98
C GLY A 161 -15.26 -11.46 -27.20
N SER A 162 -15.74 -12.69 -27.10
CA SER A 162 -16.55 -13.30 -28.17
C SER A 162 -17.96 -12.70 -28.21
N VAL A 163 -18.73 -12.99 -29.26
CA VAL A 163 -20.12 -12.50 -29.37
C VAL A 163 -21.01 -13.07 -28.27
N SER A 164 -20.79 -14.32 -27.86
CA SER A 164 -21.54 -14.99 -26.78
C SER A 164 -20.99 -14.68 -25.38
N MET A 165 -19.68 -14.43 -25.28
CA MET A 165 -18.99 -14.13 -24.03
C MET A 165 -18.18 -12.83 -24.18
N PRO A 166 -18.85 -11.68 -24.31
CA PRO A 166 -18.17 -10.39 -24.30
C PRO A 166 -17.45 -10.18 -22.96
N ASN A 167 -16.26 -9.61 -23.01
CA ASN A 167 -15.58 -9.15 -21.80
C ASN A 167 -16.37 -8.01 -21.16
N ASP A 168 -16.54 -8.05 -19.85
CA ASP A 168 -17.17 -7.01 -19.06
C ASP A 168 -16.35 -6.73 -17.79
N HIS A 169 -16.55 -5.53 -17.25
CA HIS A 169 -15.92 -5.09 -16.01
C HIS A 169 -16.63 -5.68 -14.78
N THR A 170 -15.93 -6.40 -13.92
CA THR A 170 -16.45 -6.86 -12.61
C THR A 170 -16.77 -5.66 -11.72
N ILE A 171 -15.77 -4.82 -11.43
CA ILE A 171 -15.93 -3.46 -10.90
C ILE A 171 -16.19 -2.52 -12.07
N PRO A 172 -17.40 -1.94 -12.20
CA PRO A 172 -17.76 -1.15 -13.38
C PRO A 172 -16.84 0.04 -13.60
N ALA A 173 -16.53 0.36 -14.86
CA ALA A 173 -15.75 1.55 -15.22
C ALA A 173 -16.32 2.85 -14.62
N THR A 174 -17.65 2.95 -14.46
CA THR A 174 -18.28 4.11 -13.84
C THR A 174 -18.08 4.18 -12.32
N GLU A 175 -17.84 3.05 -11.64
CA GLU A 175 -17.44 3.01 -10.22
C GLU A 175 -16.01 3.55 -10.08
N ILE A 176 -15.09 3.10 -10.94
CA ILE A 176 -13.69 3.58 -10.99
C ILE A 176 -13.62 5.09 -11.23
N ILE A 177 -14.42 5.61 -12.17
CA ILE A 177 -14.48 7.06 -12.46
C ILE A 177 -15.01 7.87 -11.28
N ARG A 178 -15.92 7.30 -10.46
CA ARG A 178 -16.49 8.01 -9.32
C ARG A 178 -15.57 8.01 -8.10
N ASP A 179 -14.65 7.04 -8.00
CA ASP A 179 -13.79 6.89 -6.83
C ASP A 179 -12.75 8.04 -6.76
N PRO A 180 -12.87 8.97 -5.77
CA PRO A 180 -11.93 10.08 -5.63
C PRO A 180 -10.52 9.61 -5.24
N GLU A 181 -10.38 8.47 -4.56
CA GLU A 181 -9.09 7.93 -4.12
C GLU A 181 -8.28 7.47 -5.32
N VAL A 182 -8.92 6.73 -6.22
CA VAL A 182 -8.32 6.34 -7.50
C VAL A 182 -7.94 7.54 -8.33
N ASN A 183 -8.84 8.51 -8.44
CA ASN A 183 -8.58 9.69 -9.25
C ASN A 183 -7.53 10.62 -8.64
N ALA A 184 -7.33 10.59 -7.32
CA ALA A 184 -6.23 11.28 -6.67
C ALA A 184 -4.89 10.54 -6.90
N HIS A 185 -4.88 9.22 -6.70
CA HIS A 185 -3.64 8.48 -6.45
C HIS A 185 -3.15 7.60 -7.61
N LEU A 186 -4.01 7.28 -8.58
CA LEU A 186 -3.66 6.51 -9.77
C LEU A 186 -3.72 7.39 -11.03
N SER A 187 -2.71 7.28 -11.88
CA SER A 187 -2.72 7.87 -13.22
C SER A 187 -3.81 7.25 -14.09
N ARG A 188 -4.20 7.93 -15.17
CA ARG A 188 -5.17 7.36 -16.13
C ARG A 188 -4.71 6.03 -16.72
N GLN A 189 -3.40 5.82 -16.87
CA GLN A 189 -2.86 4.55 -17.37
C GLN A 189 -3.02 3.45 -16.32
N GLU A 190 -2.65 3.70 -15.06
CA GLU A 190 -2.85 2.71 -13.98
C GLU A 190 -4.34 2.36 -13.79
N GLN A 191 -5.23 3.35 -13.93
CA GLN A 191 -6.68 3.11 -13.93
C GLN A 191 -7.13 2.21 -15.09
N HIS A 192 -6.60 2.44 -16.29
CA HIS A 192 -6.87 1.63 -17.47
C HIS A 192 -6.35 0.21 -17.27
N ASP A 193 -5.10 0.06 -16.85
CA ASP A 193 -4.43 -1.22 -16.62
C ASP A 193 -5.19 -2.08 -15.61
N PHE A 194 -5.65 -1.50 -14.50
CA PHE A 194 -6.56 -2.19 -13.56
C PHE A 194 -7.89 -2.54 -14.24
N ALA A 195 -8.52 -1.57 -14.90
CA ALA A 195 -9.84 -1.76 -15.46
C ALA A 195 -9.87 -2.88 -16.51
N ILE A 196 -8.81 -3.06 -17.30
CA ILE A 196 -8.69 -4.13 -18.30
C ILE A 196 -7.87 -5.35 -17.82
N GLY A 197 -7.45 -5.34 -16.55
CA GLY A 197 -6.67 -6.41 -15.93
C GLY A 197 -7.48 -7.70 -15.80
N LYS A 198 -6.78 -8.83 -15.73
CA LYS A 198 -7.41 -10.17 -15.69
C LYS A 198 -8.36 -10.35 -14.50
N GLU A 199 -8.12 -9.65 -13.40
CA GLU A 199 -8.95 -9.68 -12.20
C GLU A 199 -10.29 -8.96 -12.42
N ASN A 200 -10.31 -7.87 -13.19
CA ASN A 200 -11.46 -6.99 -13.32
C ASN A 200 -12.17 -7.05 -14.68
N TYR A 201 -11.55 -7.62 -15.72
CA TYR A 201 -12.11 -7.62 -17.08
C TYR A 201 -12.10 -9.03 -17.66
N GLN A 202 -13.25 -9.69 -17.54
CA GLN A 202 -13.39 -11.11 -17.85
C GLN A 202 -14.61 -11.37 -18.74
N PRO A 203 -14.62 -12.47 -19.51
CA PRO A 203 -15.78 -12.86 -20.29
C PRO A 203 -17.00 -13.04 -19.39
N LEU A 204 -18.13 -12.49 -19.82
CA LEU A 204 -19.42 -12.59 -19.15
C LEU A 204 -20.48 -13.02 -20.16
N ASP A 205 -21.44 -13.85 -19.74
CA ASP A 205 -22.57 -14.22 -20.58
C ASP A 205 -23.23 -12.97 -21.18
N ARG A 206 -23.48 -12.99 -22.50
CA ARG A 206 -23.97 -11.83 -23.24
C ARG A 206 -25.27 -11.27 -22.66
N ASP A 207 -26.22 -12.13 -22.30
CA ASP A 207 -27.54 -11.71 -21.85
C ASP A 207 -27.47 -11.16 -20.43
N PHE A 208 -26.66 -11.79 -19.57
CA PHE A 208 -26.38 -11.26 -18.24
C PHE A 208 -25.63 -9.93 -18.30
N ASN A 209 -24.61 -9.80 -19.15
CA ASN A 209 -23.88 -8.54 -19.39
C ASN A 209 -24.84 -7.42 -19.82
N ALA A 210 -25.72 -7.69 -20.80
CA ALA A 210 -26.71 -6.72 -21.26
C ALA A 210 -27.69 -6.29 -20.14
N SER A 211 -27.97 -7.18 -19.19
CA SER A 211 -28.78 -6.89 -18.00
C SER A 211 -28.02 -6.06 -16.95
N LYS A 212 -26.78 -6.47 -16.62
CA LYS A 212 -25.88 -5.84 -15.65
C LYS A 212 -25.54 -4.41 -16.04
N ARG A 213 -25.01 -4.20 -17.26
CA ARG A 213 -24.49 -2.90 -17.72
C ARG A 213 -23.49 -2.33 -16.70
N ASP A 214 -23.69 -1.08 -16.29
CA ASP A 214 -22.84 -0.39 -15.30
C ASP A 214 -23.20 -0.71 -13.83
N ALA A 215 -24.05 -1.70 -13.55
CA ALA A 215 -24.33 -2.12 -12.18
C ALA A 215 -23.11 -2.86 -11.60
N ALA A 216 -22.90 -2.71 -10.29
CA ALA A 216 -21.91 -3.54 -9.57
C ALA A 216 -22.31 -5.01 -9.69
N MET A 217 -21.32 -5.91 -9.71
CA MET A 217 -21.57 -7.34 -9.92
C MET A 217 -22.51 -7.90 -8.83
N VAL A 218 -22.22 -7.61 -7.56
CA VAL A 218 -23.06 -8.00 -6.41
C VAL A 218 -24.50 -7.50 -6.56
N ASP A 219 -24.70 -6.24 -6.94
CA ASP A 219 -26.03 -5.68 -7.12
C ASP A 219 -26.77 -6.37 -8.28
N ALA A 220 -26.08 -6.64 -9.39
CA ALA A 220 -26.65 -7.28 -10.58
C ALA A 220 -27.06 -8.73 -10.32
N VAL A 221 -26.25 -9.48 -9.58
CA VAL A 221 -26.50 -10.86 -9.16
C VAL A 221 -27.72 -10.93 -8.22
N ASN A 222 -27.75 -10.06 -7.19
CA ASN A 222 -28.82 -10.02 -6.20
C ASN A 222 -30.12 -9.40 -6.71
N HIS A 223 -30.08 -8.63 -7.80
CA HIS A 223 -31.24 -7.91 -8.31
C HIS A 223 -32.35 -8.88 -8.77
N LYS A 224 -33.55 -8.70 -8.21
CA LYS A 224 -34.74 -9.45 -8.60
C LYS A 224 -35.51 -8.72 -9.69
N ARG A 225 -35.79 -9.43 -10.77
CA ARG A 225 -36.69 -9.03 -11.86
C ARG A 225 -37.78 -10.08 -11.97
N ASP A 226 -39.03 -9.66 -11.86
CA ASP A 226 -40.21 -10.55 -11.85
C ASP A 226 -40.12 -11.64 -10.77
N GLY A 227 -39.56 -11.29 -9.60
CA GLY A 227 -39.39 -12.18 -8.45
C GLY A 227 -38.16 -13.11 -8.51
N LYS A 228 -37.48 -13.22 -9.66
CA LYS A 228 -36.34 -14.11 -9.89
C LYS A 228 -35.00 -13.37 -9.83
N ARG A 229 -33.98 -13.98 -9.21
CA ARG A 229 -32.57 -13.51 -9.17
C ARG A 229 -31.86 -13.73 -10.50
N ALA A 230 -30.61 -13.29 -10.63
CA ALA A 230 -29.86 -13.40 -11.88
C ALA A 230 -29.62 -14.87 -12.30
N ALA A 231 -29.18 -15.74 -11.40
CA ALA A 231 -28.96 -17.17 -11.68
C ALA A 231 -30.24 -17.92 -12.10
N GLU A 232 -31.42 -17.45 -11.69
CA GLU A 232 -32.70 -18.03 -12.11
C GLU A 232 -33.16 -17.55 -13.50
N ARG A 233 -32.53 -16.52 -14.05
CA ARG A 233 -32.87 -15.90 -15.34
C ARG A 233 -31.82 -16.16 -16.41
N PHE A 234 -30.58 -16.39 -16.01
CA PHE A 234 -29.41 -16.55 -16.87
C PHE A 234 -28.64 -17.78 -16.40
N ASN A 235 -27.98 -18.47 -17.34
CA ASN A 235 -27.13 -19.62 -17.01
C ASN A 235 -25.77 -19.13 -16.51
N ILE A 236 -25.74 -18.60 -15.28
CA ILE A 236 -24.55 -18.03 -14.64
C ILE A 236 -24.33 -18.72 -13.30
N ASP A 237 -23.07 -18.83 -12.92
CA ASP A 237 -22.69 -19.23 -11.57
C ASP A 237 -22.65 -17.98 -10.67
N GLU A 238 -23.51 -17.95 -9.66
CA GLU A 238 -23.60 -16.82 -8.74
C GLU A 238 -22.41 -16.78 -7.77
N GLU A 239 -21.93 -17.92 -7.30
CA GLU A 239 -20.83 -17.98 -6.33
C GLU A 239 -19.52 -17.54 -7.00
N GLU A 240 -19.28 -18.02 -8.23
CA GLU A 240 -18.12 -17.61 -9.05
C GLU A 240 -18.09 -16.10 -9.31
N LEU A 241 -19.22 -15.49 -9.67
CA LEU A 241 -19.29 -14.06 -9.97
C LEU A 241 -19.12 -13.19 -8.72
N LEU A 242 -19.60 -13.65 -7.56
CA LEU A 242 -19.38 -12.98 -6.28
C LEU A 242 -17.91 -13.07 -5.84
N GLU A 243 -17.28 -14.22 -6.08
CA GLU A 243 -15.86 -14.40 -5.80
C GLU A 243 -14.98 -13.56 -6.73
N ARG A 244 -15.31 -13.48 -8.03
CA ARG A 244 -14.68 -12.51 -8.94
C ARG A 244 -14.76 -11.08 -8.42
N ASP A 245 -15.92 -10.65 -7.90
CA ASP A 245 -16.08 -9.32 -7.32
C ASP A 245 -15.20 -9.13 -6.08
N ARG A 246 -15.10 -10.13 -5.19
CA ARG A 246 -14.20 -10.12 -4.04
C ARG A 246 -12.74 -9.94 -4.48
N VAL A 247 -12.25 -10.79 -5.38
CA VAL A 247 -10.87 -10.74 -5.90
C VAL A 247 -10.57 -9.40 -6.58
N ALA A 248 -11.49 -8.92 -7.43
CA ALA A 248 -11.31 -7.64 -8.10
C ALA A 248 -11.23 -6.48 -7.09
N ARG A 249 -12.03 -6.50 -6.01
CA ARG A 249 -12.01 -5.48 -4.95
C ARG A 249 -10.74 -5.53 -4.10
N GLU A 250 -10.20 -6.71 -3.83
CA GLU A 250 -8.94 -6.86 -3.11
C GLU A 250 -7.76 -6.28 -3.90
N GLU A 251 -7.65 -6.63 -5.18
CA GLU A 251 -6.63 -6.05 -6.06
C GLU A 251 -6.84 -4.53 -6.23
N TYR A 252 -8.08 -4.07 -6.35
CA TYR A 252 -8.40 -2.65 -6.40
C TYR A 252 -7.93 -1.91 -5.14
N ALA A 253 -8.21 -2.46 -3.95
CA ALA A 253 -7.79 -1.87 -2.69
C ALA A 253 -6.25 -1.79 -2.56
N LYS A 254 -5.56 -2.85 -2.96
CA LYS A 254 -4.08 -2.89 -2.97
C LYS A 254 -3.49 -1.82 -3.88
N GLN A 255 -4.00 -1.67 -5.10
CA GLN A 255 -3.49 -0.65 -6.03
C GLN A 255 -3.71 0.78 -5.50
N LYS A 256 -4.85 1.03 -4.84
CA LYS A 256 -5.13 2.32 -4.18
C LYS A 256 -4.12 2.63 -3.08
N GLU A 257 -3.82 1.65 -2.23
CA GLU A 257 -2.84 1.81 -1.15
C GLU A 257 -1.43 2.12 -1.70
N GLU A 258 -0.99 1.39 -2.73
CA GLU A 258 0.30 1.63 -3.37
C GLU A 258 0.36 3.02 -4.04
N GLY A 259 -0.71 3.42 -4.73
CA GLY A 259 -0.83 4.74 -5.35
C GLY A 259 -0.79 5.88 -4.33
N GLN A 260 -1.42 5.69 -3.16
CA GLN A 260 -1.39 6.65 -2.07
C GLN A 260 0.02 6.79 -1.48
N LYS A 261 0.71 5.66 -1.23
CA LYS A 261 2.12 5.67 -0.80
C LYS A 261 3.01 6.42 -1.80
N ARG A 262 2.84 6.18 -3.10
CA ARG A 262 3.56 6.92 -4.17
C ARG A 262 3.25 8.42 -4.16
N SER A 263 1.97 8.80 -3.99
CA SER A 263 1.56 10.21 -3.92
C SER A 263 2.22 10.95 -2.73
N ILE A 264 2.29 10.31 -1.57
CA ILE A 264 2.98 10.86 -0.39
C ILE A 264 4.48 11.02 -0.66
N GLU A 265 5.13 9.98 -1.19
CA GLU A 265 6.56 10.00 -1.48
C GLU A 265 6.93 11.07 -2.50
N THR A 266 6.17 11.18 -3.59
CA THR A 266 6.38 12.22 -4.62
C THR A 266 6.12 13.63 -4.08
N GLY A 267 5.12 13.81 -3.21
CA GLY A 267 4.90 15.07 -2.50
C GLY A 267 6.08 15.47 -1.61
N LYS A 268 6.63 14.52 -0.84
CA LYS A 268 7.85 14.74 -0.04
C LYS A 268 9.07 15.06 -0.89
N GLN A 269 9.22 14.40 -2.04
CA GLN A 269 10.27 14.71 -3.01
C GLN A 269 10.11 16.12 -3.59
N SER A 270 8.87 16.52 -3.87
CA SER A 270 8.55 17.87 -4.35
C SER A 270 8.87 18.94 -3.31
N GLN A 271 8.52 18.72 -2.03
CA GLN A 271 8.91 19.60 -0.91
C GLN A 271 10.42 19.77 -0.86
N LYS A 272 11.16 18.65 -0.89
CA LYS A 272 12.62 18.68 -0.90
C LYS A 272 13.14 19.45 -2.11
N ALA A 273 12.63 19.19 -3.31
CA ALA A 273 13.06 19.85 -4.53
C ALA A 273 12.82 21.37 -4.48
N GLU A 274 11.66 21.81 -4.00
CA GLU A 274 11.34 23.22 -3.79
C GLU A 274 12.24 23.87 -2.74
N ALA A 275 12.53 23.17 -1.64
CA ALA A 275 13.54 23.58 -0.66
C ALA A 275 14.92 23.80 -1.32
N PHE A 276 15.31 22.94 -2.26
CA PHE A 276 16.59 23.03 -2.95
C PHE A 276 16.61 24.12 -4.04
N ARG A 277 15.46 24.54 -4.59
CA ARG A 277 15.37 25.68 -5.55
C ARG A 277 15.72 27.03 -4.93
N ILE A 278 15.68 27.15 -3.60
CA ILE A 278 16.22 28.30 -2.85
C ILE A 278 17.74 28.54 -3.17
N GLY A 279 18.42 27.50 -3.67
CA GLY A 279 19.86 27.38 -3.80
C GLY A 279 20.55 27.96 -5.04
N GLY A 280 20.03 28.98 -5.71
CA GLY A 280 20.61 29.56 -6.95
C GLY A 280 22.05 30.15 -6.91
N LYS A 281 22.88 29.90 -5.89
CA LYS A 281 24.32 30.25 -5.86
C LYS A 281 25.14 29.20 -5.09
N ALA A 282 26.33 28.84 -5.58
CA ALA A 282 27.19 27.76 -5.06
C ALA A 282 27.37 27.75 -3.53
N LEU A 283 27.50 28.92 -2.90
CA LEU A 283 27.62 29.05 -1.44
C LEU A 283 26.39 28.54 -0.67
N ARG A 284 25.18 28.72 -1.21
CA ARG A 284 23.93 28.25 -0.59
C ARG A 284 23.80 26.73 -0.67
N SER A 285 24.15 26.13 -1.82
CA SER A 285 24.12 24.67 -1.98
C SER A 285 25.10 23.97 -1.04
N VAL A 286 26.32 24.53 -0.89
CA VAL A 286 27.31 24.00 0.05
C VAL A 286 26.79 24.10 1.49
N LEU A 287 26.23 25.24 1.89
CA LEU A 287 25.69 25.44 3.23
C LEU A 287 24.52 24.50 3.54
N MET A 288 23.55 24.36 2.62
CA MET A 288 22.42 23.44 2.82
C MET A 288 22.87 21.97 2.89
N GLY A 289 23.86 21.58 2.06
CA GLY A 289 24.47 20.26 2.16
C GLY A 289 25.14 20.01 3.52
N LEU A 290 25.85 21.01 4.05
CA LEU A 290 26.47 20.93 5.38
C LEU A 290 25.43 20.87 6.51
N LEU A 291 24.32 21.61 6.40
CA LEU A 291 23.21 21.57 7.37
C LEU A 291 22.50 20.20 7.37
N ALA A 292 22.23 19.64 6.19
CA ALA A 292 21.65 18.30 6.06
C ALA A 292 22.58 17.23 6.64
N ALA A 293 23.89 17.32 6.36
CA ALA A 293 24.89 16.43 6.95
C ALA A 293 24.93 16.54 8.49
N LEU A 294 24.85 17.76 9.04
CA LEU A 294 24.81 17.99 10.47
C LEU A 294 23.59 17.33 11.13
N ILE A 295 22.38 17.46 10.55
CA ILE A 295 21.18 16.76 11.06
C ILE A 295 21.43 15.26 11.04
N LYS A 296 21.86 14.71 9.91
CA LYS A 296 22.08 13.27 9.75
C LYS A 296 23.04 12.72 10.80
N ASP A 297 24.14 13.42 11.06
CA ASP A 297 25.13 13.05 12.08
C ASP A 297 24.52 13.08 13.49
N ILE A 298 23.77 14.15 13.83
CA ILE A 298 23.12 14.29 15.14
C ILE A 298 22.05 13.21 15.35
N ILE A 299 21.23 12.91 14.33
CA ILE A 299 20.17 11.90 14.40
C ILE A 299 20.78 10.50 14.55
N LYS A 300 21.85 10.19 13.82
CA LYS A 300 22.59 8.93 13.99
C LYS A 300 23.09 8.76 15.43
N GLU A 301 23.66 9.82 16.00
CA GLU A 301 24.12 9.83 17.40
C GLU A 301 22.96 9.74 18.40
N LEU A 302 21.81 10.36 18.10
CA LEU A 302 20.59 10.26 18.92
C LEU A 302 20.05 8.82 18.95
N ILE A 303 19.93 8.17 17.79
CA ILE A 303 19.49 6.77 17.66
C ILE A 303 20.45 5.86 18.44
N SER A 304 21.75 6.02 18.24
CA SER A 304 22.79 5.28 18.96
C SER A 304 22.68 5.48 20.48
N TRP A 305 22.48 6.72 20.91
CA TRP A 305 22.28 7.06 22.31
C TRP A 305 21.02 6.42 22.89
N PHE A 306 19.92 6.41 22.13
CA PHE A 306 18.72 5.70 22.54
C PHE A 306 18.95 4.20 22.71
N ARG A 307 19.71 3.56 21.83
CA ARG A 307 20.04 2.12 21.93
C ARG A 307 20.96 1.77 23.11
N SER A 308 21.85 2.68 23.53
CA SER A 308 22.94 2.42 24.49
C SER A 308 22.56 1.96 25.93
N GLY A 309 21.28 1.95 26.32
CA GLY A 309 20.80 1.43 27.61
C GLY A 309 21.17 2.22 28.89
N LYS A 310 22.37 2.83 28.98
CA LYS A 310 22.86 3.64 30.13
C LYS A 310 23.00 5.11 29.75
N ARG A 311 21.85 5.76 29.56
CA ARG A 311 21.70 7.09 28.95
C ARG A 311 22.07 8.24 29.91
N LYS A 312 23.35 8.65 29.91
CA LYS A 312 23.74 9.95 30.46
C LYS A 312 23.48 11.02 29.39
N ILE A 313 22.64 12.02 29.68
CA ILE A 313 22.38 13.12 28.71
C ILE A 313 23.67 13.83 28.31
N SER A 314 24.68 13.82 29.19
CA SER A 314 26.00 14.37 28.90
C SER A 314 26.63 13.73 27.66
N THR A 315 26.53 12.40 27.48
CA THR A 315 27.14 11.72 26.32
C THR A 315 26.48 12.17 25.01
N PHE A 316 25.15 12.27 24.99
CA PHE A 316 24.44 12.81 23.84
C PHE A 316 24.80 14.28 23.56
N THR A 317 24.83 15.13 24.59
CA THR A 317 25.19 16.55 24.40
C THR A 317 26.64 16.74 23.94
N GLU A 318 27.56 15.83 24.28
CA GLU A 318 28.92 15.84 23.73
C GLU A 318 28.93 15.43 22.25
N SER A 319 28.14 14.44 21.84
CA SER A 319 27.97 14.11 20.41
C SER A 319 27.40 15.29 19.62
N VAL A 320 26.39 15.99 20.14
CA VAL A 320 25.83 17.21 19.53
C VAL A 320 26.90 18.30 19.39
N LYS A 321 27.67 18.59 20.46
CA LYS A 321 28.77 19.56 20.41
C LYS A 321 29.81 19.19 19.35
N LYS A 322 30.16 17.90 19.26
CA LYS A 322 31.13 17.39 18.28
C LYS A 322 30.62 17.58 16.85
N ALA A 323 29.36 17.22 16.58
CA ALA A 323 28.76 17.40 15.26
C ALA A 323 28.71 18.88 14.85
N ILE A 324 28.29 19.77 15.76
CA ILE A 324 28.28 21.23 15.52
C ILE A 324 29.70 21.75 15.28
N LYS A 325 30.69 21.32 16.07
CA LYS A 325 32.10 21.69 15.87
C LYS A 325 32.63 21.28 14.49
N ASN A 326 32.27 20.08 14.04
CA ASN A 326 32.65 19.59 12.71
C ASN A 326 31.98 20.42 11.62
N PHE A 327 30.68 20.68 11.76
CA PHE A 327 29.92 21.54 10.83
C PHE A 327 30.55 22.94 10.70
N ILE A 328 30.86 23.62 11.81
CA ILE A 328 31.48 24.95 11.77
C ILE A 328 32.89 24.89 11.17
N SER A 329 33.67 23.84 11.46
CA SER A 329 34.97 23.62 10.82
C SER A 329 34.85 23.49 9.30
N ASN A 330 33.84 22.78 8.80
CA ASN A 330 33.59 22.61 7.37
C ASN A 330 33.11 23.93 6.73
N ILE A 331 32.23 24.68 7.40
CA ILE A 331 31.84 26.03 6.95
C ILE A 331 33.06 26.96 6.83
N LYS A 332 33.99 26.92 7.79
CA LYS A 332 35.22 27.74 7.77
C LYS A 332 36.06 27.50 6.52
N GLN A 333 36.14 26.26 6.04
CA GLN A 333 36.87 25.92 4.80
C GLN A 333 36.29 26.64 3.57
N HIS A 334 35.02 27.03 3.60
CA HIS A 334 34.31 27.67 2.50
C HIS A 334 34.13 29.20 2.63
N LEU A 335 34.46 29.81 3.78
CA LEU A 335 34.25 31.25 4.05
C LEU A 335 35.53 32.11 4.17
N THR A 336 36.73 31.53 4.01
CA THR A 336 38.08 32.16 4.18
C THR A 336 38.41 32.66 5.61
N THR A 337 39.67 33.05 5.80
CA THR A 337 40.56 32.90 6.98
C THR A 337 40.09 33.43 8.34
N ALA A 338 39.14 32.76 9.00
CA ALA A 338 38.88 33.00 10.43
C ALA A 338 40.04 32.48 11.31
N ARG A 339 40.60 33.33 12.20
CA ARG A 339 41.57 32.93 13.23
C ARG A 339 40.96 31.89 14.18
N ASP A 340 41.74 30.92 14.67
CA ASP A 340 41.23 29.81 15.50
C ASP A 340 40.49 30.26 16.79
N THR A 341 40.81 31.44 17.30
CA THR A 341 40.11 32.08 18.42
C THR A 341 38.64 32.39 18.12
N LEU A 342 38.26 32.63 16.86
CA LEU A 342 36.87 32.85 16.47
C LEU A 342 36.07 31.54 16.44
N LEU A 343 36.71 30.40 16.15
CA LEU A 343 36.06 29.09 16.04
C LEU A 343 35.45 28.66 17.38
N SER A 344 36.20 28.78 18.48
CA SER A 344 35.70 28.43 19.81
C SER A 344 34.53 29.32 20.24
N THR A 345 34.56 30.62 19.92
CA THR A 345 33.47 31.56 20.18
C THR A 345 32.20 31.18 19.41
N ILE A 346 32.31 30.87 18.12
CA ILE A 346 31.18 30.44 17.28
C ILE A 346 30.56 29.15 17.81
N VAL A 347 31.40 28.13 18.07
CA VAL A 347 30.94 26.85 18.60
C VAL A 347 30.25 27.05 19.95
N THR A 348 30.76 27.91 20.82
CA THR A 348 30.17 28.20 22.13
C THR A 348 28.82 28.92 22.00
N ALA A 349 28.73 29.92 21.12
CA ALA A 349 27.50 30.68 20.87
C ALA A 349 26.32 29.80 20.44
N ILE A 350 26.61 28.75 19.66
CA ILE A 350 25.60 27.78 19.20
C ILE A 350 25.37 26.67 20.23
N CYS A 351 26.45 26.03 20.70
CA CYS A 351 26.35 24.85 21.56
C CYS A 351 25.79 25.16 22.95
N GLY A 352 26.11 26.33 23.52
CA GLY A 352 25.67 26.71 24.87
C GLY A 352 24.15 26.67 25.03
N PRO A 353 23.40 27.45 24.23
CA PRO A 353 21.93 27.45 24.26
C PRO A 353 21.31 26.07 24.00
N ILE A 354 21.76 25.35 22.96
CA ILE A 354 21.22 24.03 22.59
C ILE A 354 21.43 23.01 23.72
N VAL A 355 22.67 22.87 24.21
CA VAL A 355 23.01 21.92 25.29
C VAL A 355 22.27 22.28 26.57
N GLY A 356 22.14 23.57 26.87
CA GLY A 356 21.37 24.07 28.01
C GLY A 356 19.90 23.65 27.94
N MET A 357 19.27 23.85 26.77
CA MET A 357 17.88 23.43 26.54
C MET A 357 17.74 21.91 26.68
N LEU A 358 18.57 21.11 26.01
CA LEU A 358 18.49 19.65 26.06
C LEU A 358 18.63 19.11 27.49
N LYS A 359 19.54 19.66 28.29
CA LYS A 359 19.70 19.28 29.71
C LYS A 359 18.47 19.64 30.54
N LYS A 360 17.88 20.82 30.32
CA LYS A 360 16.64 21.24 31.00
C LYS A 360 15.48 20.33 30.60
N ALA A 361 15.24 20.15 29.31
CA ALA A 361 14.21 19.25 28.78
C ALA A 361 14.34 17.84 29.35
N TRP A 362 15.55 17.28 29.35
CA TRP A 362 15.81 15.97 29.93
C TRP A 362 15.51 15.91 31.43
N THR A 363 15.84 16.97 32.18
CA THR A 363 15.55 17.06 33.62
C THR A 363 14.04 17.10 33.86
N PHE A 364 13.30 17.93 33.10
CA PHE A 364 11.85 17.99 33.17
C PHE A 364 11.20 16.68 32.73
N LEU A 365 11.68 16.01 31.69
CA LEU A 365 11.18 14.70 31.26
C LEU A 365 11.43 13.61 32.31
N LYS A 366 12.59 13.62 32.99
CA LYS A 366 12.86 12.73 34.12
C LYS A 366 11.90 12.97 35.29
N GLN A 367 11.63 14.24 35.61
CA GLN A 367 10.67 14.61 36.65
C GLN A 367 9.24 14.25 36.24
N GLY A 368 8.84 14.59 35.01
CA GLY A 368 7.54 14.25 34.43
C GLY A 368 7.30 12.75 34.38
N TYR A 369 8.31 11.94 34.02
CA TYR A 369 8.21 10.47 34.08
C TYR A 369 7.90 9.95 35.50
N ARG A 370 8.44 10.59 36.53
CA ARG A 370 8.12 10.26 37.93
C ARG A 370 6.67 10.62 38.26
N SER A 371 6.22 11.81 37.88
CA SER A 371 4.81 12.22 38.03
C SER A 371 3.86 11.34 37.22
N VAL A 372 4.29 10.84 36.06
CA VAL A 372 3.54 9.88 35.23
C VAL A 372 3.46 8.51 35.89
N LYS A 373 4.54 8.02 36.51
CA LYS A 373 4.49 6.81 37.34
C LYS A 373 3.49 6.94 38.49
N GLU A 374 3.50 8.09 39.16
CA GLU A 374 2.60 8.42 40.26
C GLU A 374 1.13 8.49 39.76
N ALA A 375 0.88 9.10 38.59
CA ALA A 375 -0.44 9.13 37.95
C ALA A 375 -0.93 7.72 37.52
N ILE A 376 -0.03 6.90 36.95
CA ILE A 376 -0.34 5.51 36.61
C ILE A 376 -0.67 4.70 37.88
N GLN A 377 0.03 4.94 38.98
CA GLN A 377 -0.25 4.30 40.27
C GLN A 377 -1.59 4.74 40.85
N TYR A 378 -1.94 6.03 40.74
CA TYR A 378 -3.27 6.57 41.06
C TYR A 378 -4.39 5.94 40.23
N PHE A 379 -4.14 5.65 38.94
CA PHE A 379 -5.10 4.99 38.05
C PHE A 379 -5.20 3.46 38.21
N LYS A 380 -4.23 2.84 38.88
CA LYS A 380 -4.29 1.44 39.33
C LYS A 380 -5.06 1.28 40.65
N ASN A 381 -5.44 2.38 41.30
CA ASN A 381 -6.32 2.37 42.46
C ASN A 381 -7.69 1.79 42.05
N PRO A 382 -8.26 0.84 42.83
CA PRO A 382 -9.60 0.30 42.60
C PRO A 382 -10.69 1.34 42.33
N ALA A 383 -10.61 2.52 42.95
CA ALA A 383 -11.55 3.62 42.77
C ALA A 383 -11.52 4.28 41.37
N ASN A 384 -10.50 3.98 40.56
CA ASN A 384 -10.30 4.55 39.22
C ASN A 384 -10.24 3.47 38.12
N LYS A 385 -10.74 2.26 38.40
CA LYS A 385 -10.71 1.10 37.49
C LYS A 385 -11.47 1.34 36.19
N ASP A 386 -12.58 2.09 36.23
CA ASP A 386 -13.51 2.25 35.11
C ASP A 386 -13.04 3.24 34.03
N LYS A 387 -11.93 3.95 34.26
CA LYS A 387 -11.36 4.87 33.25
C LYS A 387 -10.62 4.09 32.16
N SER A 388 -10.94 4.38 30.89
CA SER A 388 -10.26 3.80 29.72
C SER A 388 -8.76 4.13 29.71
N PHE A 389 -7.97 3.27 29.07
CA PHE A 389 -6.53 3.50 28.90
C PHE A 389 -6.24 4.80 28.13
N GLY A 390 -7.04 5.12 27.11
CA GLY A 390 -6.92 6.36 26.34
C GLY A 390 -7.08 7.60 27.22
N THR A 391 -8.09 7.60 28.11
CA THR A 391 -8.30 8.69 29.08
C THR A 391 -7.13 8.81 30.06
N LYS A 392 -6.58 7.68 30.53
CA LYS A 392 -5.41 7.66 31.43
C LYS A 392 -4.15 8.18 30.73
N MET A 393 -3.98 7.84 29.45
CA MET A 393 -2.84 8.28 28.64
C MET A 393 -2.93 9.76 28.27
N LEU A 394 -4.13 10.27 28.04
CA LEU A 394 -4.35 11.70 27.76
C LEU A 394 -3.90 12.58 28.94
N GLU A 395 -4.20 12.20 30.19
CA GLU A 395 -3.75 12.92 31.39
C GLU A 395 -2.22 12.87 31.57
N VAL A 396 -1.61 11.73 31.26
CA VAL A 396 -0.15 11.58 31.21
C VAL A 396 0.47 12.47 30.13
N GLY A 397 -0.15 12.52 28.95
CA GLY A 397 0.23 13.38 27.84
C GLY A 397 0.19 14.87 28.23
N LYS A 398 -0.86 15.31 28.93
CA LYS A 398 -0.98 16.69 29.43
C LYS A 398 0.18 17.09 30.36
N ILE A 399 0.61 16.21 31.26
CA ILE A 399 1.74 16.47 32.18
C ILE A 399 3.05 16.62 31.39
N ILE A 400 3.28 15.75 30.41
CA ILE A 400 4.46 15.79 29.55
C ILE A 400 4.46 17.07 28.70
N ILE A 401 3.33 17.39 28.05
CA ILE A 401 3.18 18.58 27.20
C ILE A 401 3.35 19.86 28.03
N ALA A 402 2.68 19.99 29.19
CA ALA A 402 2.80 21.17 30.04
C ALA A 402 4.25 21.39 30.53
N GLY A 403 4.97 20.32 30.89
CA GLY A 403 6.39 20.39 31.25
C GLY A 403 7.30 20.81 30.08
N LEU A 404 6.95 20.42 28.85
CA LEU A 404 7.69 20.78 27.65
C LEU A 404 7.37 22.20 27.16
N THR A 405 6.14 22.68 27.30
CA THR A 405 5.75 24.06 26.98
C THR A 405 6.54 25.08 27.82
N ALA A 406 6.84 24.75 29.08
CA ALA A 406 7.70 25.58 29.94
C ALA A 406 9.15 25.66 29.44
N VAL A 407 9.63 24.66 28.70
CA VAL A 407 10.95 24.65 28.05
C VAL A 407 10.90 25.30 26.66
N GLY A 408 9.75 25.20 25.96
CA GLY A 408 9.51 25.73 24.61
C GLY A 408 9.33 27.25 24.53
N ALA A 409 9.16 27.96 25.65
CA ALA A 409 9.10 29.43 25.69
C ALA A 409 10.45 30.13 25.38
N ILE A 410 11.53 29.37 25.16
CA ILE A 410 12.85 29.92 24.82
C ILE A 410 12.92 30.14 23.31
N ALA A 411 13.03 31.40 22.88
CA ALA A 411 13.35 31.78 21.49
C ALA A 411 14.81 31.44 21.14
N LEU A 412 15.15 30.14 21.06
CA LEU A 412 16.52 29.66 20.83
C LEU A 412 17.14 30.23 19.57
N GLY A 413 16.37 30.29 18.49
CA GLY A 413 16.86 30.79 17.22
C GLY A 413 17.30 32.24 17.31
N GLU A 414 16.50 33.09 17.97
CA GLU A 414 16.85 34.50 18.19
C GLU A 414 18.09 34.67 19.09
N VAL A 415 18.23 33.86 20.13
CA VAL A 415 19.40 33.92 21.03
C VAL A 415 20.68 33.57 20.25
N ILE A 416 20.63 32.53 19.43
CA ILE A 416 21.75 32.09 18.60
C ILE A 416 22.04 33.11 17.49
N GLU A 417 21.01 33.62 16.81
CA GLU A 417 21.14 34.66 15.79
C GLU A 417 21.80 35.93 16.36
N LYS A 418 21.33 36.44 17.50
CA LYS A 418 21.90 37.64 18.15
C LYS A 418 23.37 37.39 18.54
N ALA A 419 23.69 36.21 19.07
CA ALA A 419 25.06 35.85 19.42
C ALA A 419 25.96 35.78 18.17
N LEU A 420 25.48 35.18 17.08
CA LEU A 420 26.25 35.04 15.83
C LEU A 420 26.40 36.37 15.08
N THR A 421 25.40 37.24 15.11
CA THR A 421 25.45 38.57 14.46
C THR A 421 26.57 39.44 15.03
N SER A 422 26.97 39.23 16.29
CA SER A 422 28.14 39.90 16.89
C SER A 422 29.49 39.52 16.26
N ILE A 423 29.52 38.49 15.41
CA ILE A 423 30.70 37.98 14.73
C ILE A 423 30.64 38.39 13.24
N PRO A 424 31.55 39.27 12.76
CA PRO A 424 31.42 39.91 11.44
C PRO A 424 31.21 38.97 10.24
N ILE A 425 31.81 37.77 10.25
CA ILE A 425 31.68 36.79 9.16
C ILE A 425 30.25 36.25 8.99
N PHE A 426 29.41 36.34 10.03
CA PHE A 426 28.01 35.89 10.01
C PHE A 426 27.01 37.00 9.69
N ALA A 427 27.44 38.26 9.72
CA ALA A 427 26.63 39.40 9.30
C ALA A 427 26.53 39.54 7.76
N VAL A 428 27.28 38.70 7.01
CA VAL A 428 27.24 38.66 5.54
C VAL A 428 25.84 38.32 5.08
N GLN A 429 25.26 39.19 4.24
CA GLN A 429 23.97 38.96 3.63
C GLN A 429 24.07 37.85 2.59
N ILE A 430 23.20 36.86 2.73
CA ILE A 430 22.92 35.83 1.74
C ILE A 430 21.63 36.27 1.06
N PRO A 431 21.66 36.63 -0.24
CA PRO A 431 20.42 37.06 -0.91
C PRO A 431 19.35 35.95 -0.75
N LEU A 432 18.08 36.31 -0.63
CA LEU A 432 16.94 35.41 -0.35
C LEU A 432 16.88 34.77 1.07
N LEU A 433 17.95 34.79 1.88
CA LEU A 433 18.02 34.04 3.15
C LEU A 433 18.41 34.90 4.37
N GLY A 434 18.38 36.23 4.24
CA GLY A 434 18.84 37.14 5.29
C GLY A 434 20.36 37.13 5.44
N ASN A 435 20.89 37.16 6.65
CA ASN A 435 22.32 36.97 6.90
C ASN A 435 22.60 35.55 7.42
N LEU A 436 23.86 35.12 7.37
CA LEU A 436 24.25 33.78 7.81
C LEU A 436 23.90 33.52 9.29
N ALA A 437 23.94 34.54 10.16
CA ALA A 437 23.53 34.41 11.56
C ALA A 437 22.04 34.07 11.71
N SER A 438 21.17 34.71 10.94
CA SER A 438 19.73 34.51 10.94
C SER A 438 19.36 33.10 10.46
N LEU A 439 19.95 32.67 9.34
CA LEU A 439 19.76 31.33 8.80
C LEU A 439 20.20 30.24 9.78
N LEU A 440 21.36 30.41 10.42
CA LEU A 440 21.84 29.48 11.45
C LEU A 440 20.98 29.55 12.71
N GLY A 441 20.50 30.72 13.11
CA GLY A 441 19.55 30.88 14.21
C GLY A 441 18.28 30.07 13.99
N ILE A 442 17.63 30.24 12.84
CA ILE A 442 16.44 29.48 12.42
C ILE A 442 16.71 27.97 12.48
N PHE A 443 17.81 27.52 11.85
CA PHE A 443 18.21 26.11 11.85
C PHE A 443 18.42 25.55 13.25
N PHE A 444 19.24 26.20 14.06
CA PHE A 444 19.58 25.71 15.39
C PHE A 444 18.43 25.81 16.38
N GLY A 445 17.50 26.76 16.16
CA GLY A 445 16.22 26.81 16.84
C GLY A 445 15.38 25.56 16.53
N ALA A 446 15.15 25.27 15.25
CA ALA A 446 14.41 24.09 14.78
C ALA A 446 15.05 22.77 15.25
N LEU A 447 16.38 22.66 15.14
CA LEU A 447 17.14 21.52 15.64
C LEU A 447 16.96 21.34 17.14
N GLY A 448 17.09 22.42 17.93
CA GLY A 448 16.90 22.39 19.37
C GLY A 448 15.51 21.89 19.77
N SER A 449 14.45 22.45 19.17
CA SER A 449 13.07 22.04 19.44
C SER A 449 12.77 20.63 18.99
N GLY A 450 13.23 20.22 17.79
CA GLY A 450 13.00 18.88 17.27
C GLY A 450 13.68 17.80 18.11
N LEU A 451 14.91 18.06 18.60
CA LEU A 451 15.59 17.15 19.54
C LEU A 451 14.87 17.05 20.89
N VAL A 452 14.28 18.14 21.39
CA VAL A 452 13.42 18.10 22.60
C VAL A 452 12.16 17.26 22.35
N GLY A 453 11.51 17.46 21.20
CA GLY A 453 10.39 16.63 20.75
C GLY A 453 10.75 15.15 20.67
N ALA A 454 11.92 14.82 20.12
CA ALA A 454 12.44 13.46 20.08
C ALA A 454 12.57 12.82 21.47
N LEU A 455 13.12 13.56 22.44
CA LEU A 455 13.26 13.08 23.80
C LEU A 455 11.89 12.80 24.45
N ALA A 456 10.90 13.65 24.16
CA ALA A 456 9.52 13.51 24.63
C ALA A 456 8.80 12.32 24.00
N LEU A 457 8.85 12.20 22.66
CA LEU A 457 8.26 11.10 21.92
C LEU A 457 8.85 9.75 22.34
N ASN A 458 10.19 9.63 22.43
CA ASN A 458 10.81 8.40 22.95
C ASN A 458 10.32 8.06 24.38
N LEU A 459 9.97 9.05 25.20
CA LEU A 459 9.40 8.78 26.53
C LEU A 459 7.97 8.24 26.42
N ILE A 460 7.14 8.88 25.60
CA ILE A 460 5.75 8.47 25.34
C ILE A 460 5.71 7.07 24.74
N ASP A 461 6.49 6.81 23.69
CA ASP A 461 6.60 5.50 23.03
C ASP A 461 6.96 4.42 24.04
N ARG A 462 7.91 4.68 24.94
CA ARG A 462 8.28 3.72 26.00
C ARG A 462 7.17 3.45 27.01
N LEU A 463 6.31 4.43 27.29
CA LEU A 463 5.18 4.26 28.20
C LEU A 463 4.08 3.40 27.59
N ILE A 464 3.88 3.48 26.27
CA ILE A 464 2.80 2.78 25.55
C ILE A 464 3.24 1.50 24.86
N ALA A 465 4.54 1.33 24.57
CA ALA A 465 5.07 0.22 23.77
C ALA A 465 4.66 -1.15 24.29
N LYS A 466 4.60 -1.36 25.61
CA LYS A 466 4.18 -2.66 26.16
C LYS A 466 2.73 -2.98 25.77
N ARG A 467 1.82 -2.01 25.88
CA ARG A 467 0.40 -2.16 25.55
C ARG A 467 0.20 -2.34 24.04
N GLN A 468 0.90 -1.55 23.23
CA GLN A 468 0.88 -1.69 21.77
C GLN A 468 1.38 -3.08 21.33
N LYS A 469 2.46 -3.58 21.94
CA LYS A 469 2.96 -4.94 21.70
C LYS A 469 2.00 -6.03 22.16
N GLU A 470 1.29 -5.83 23.27
CA GLU A 470 0.23 -6.75 23.70
C GLU A 470 -0.94 -6.79 22.72
N GLN A 471 -1.41 -5.63 22.23
CA GLN A 471 -2.49 -5.55 21.24
C GLN A 471 -2.10 -6.16 19.90
N ASN A 472 -0.91 -5.83 19.39
CA ASN A 472 -0.40 -6.39 18.15
C ASN A 472 -0.23 -7.92 18.26
N LYS A 473 0.24 -8.46 19.41
CA LYS A 473 0.25 -9.92 19.64
C LYS A 473 -1.12 -10.56 19.59
N LEU A 474 -2.17 -9.90 20.10
CA LEU A 474 -3.54 -10.42 20.00
C LEU A 474 -3.99 -10.48 18.55
N GLN A 475 -3.71 -9.43 17.76
CA GLN A 475 -4.01 -9.42 16.31
C GLN A 475 -3.23 -10.50 15.56
N GLN A 476 -1.94 -10.71 15.89
CA GLN A 476 -1.16 -11.81 15.31
C GLN A 476 -1.75 -13.18 15.66
N LEU A 477 -2.25 -13.37 16.90
CA LEU A 477 -2.89 -14.62 17.30
C LEU A 477 -4.21 -14.86 16.56
N GLU A 478 -5.02 -13.82 16.40
CA GLU A 478 -6.25 -13.86 15.60
C GLU A 478 -5.95 -14.23 14.14
N LYS A 479 -4.99 -13.55 13.52
CA LYS A 479 -4.56 -13.83 12.15
C LYS A 479 -3.95 -15.23 11.98
N LYS A 480 -3.19 -15.71 12.98
CA LYS A 480 -2.67 -17.10 13.00
C LYS A 480 -3.79 -18.14 13.08
N ASN A 481 -4.86 -17.86 13.80
CA ASN A 481 -6.03 -18.75 13.84
C ASN A 481 -6.78 -18.76 12.51
N GLU A 482 -6.92 -17.61 11.84
CA GLU A 482 -7.50 -17.54 10.48
C GLU A 482 -6.67 -18.37 9.50
N ILE A 483 -5.34 -18.21 9.50
CA ILE A 483 -4.43 -19.06 8.70
C ILE A 483 -4.63 -20.55 8.96
N LEU A 484 -4.71 -20.96 10.24
CA LEU A 484 -4.93 -22.37 10.60
C LEU A 484 -6.28 -22.89 10.08
N ASN A 485 -7.33 -22.07 10.14
CA ASN A 485 -8.65 -22.44 9.63
C ASN A 485 -8.64 -22.57 8.10
N THR A 486 -8.03 -21.62 7.38
CA THR A 486 -7.89 -21.68 5.92
C THR A 486 -7.02 -22.87 5.51
N GLN A 487 -5.90 -23.15 6.19
CA GLN A 487 -5.08 -24.35 5.95
C GLN A 487 -5.83 -25.66 6.18
N THR A 488 -6.64 -25.73 7.24
CA THR A 488 -7.46 -26.91 7.53
C THR A 488 -8.49 -27.14 6.42
N SER A 489 -9.12 -26.06 5.95
CA SER A 489 -10.08 -26.11 4.85
C SER A 489 -9.39 -26.54 3.55
N LEU A 490 -8.21 -25.98 3.27
CA LEU A 490 -7.39 -26.35 2.10
C LEU A 490 -7.03 -27.83 2.12
N LEU A 491 -6.54 -28.35 3.26
CA LEU A 491 -6.23 -29.77 3.41
C LEU A 491 -7.45 -30.67 3.15
N ASN A 492 -8.62 -30.30 3.66
CA ASN A 492 -9.84 -31.08 3.43
C ASN A 492 -10.26 -31.08 1.95
N VAL A 493 -10.10 -29.95 1.25
CA VAL A 493 -10.41 -29.86 -0.19
C VAL A 493 -9.36 -30.62 -1.01
N SER A 494 -8.07 -30.46 -0.71
CA SER A 494 -7.00 -31.23 -1.36
C SER A 494 -7.15 -32.74 -1.16
N GLU A 495 -7.61 -33.19 0.02
CA GLU A 495 -7.91 -34.61 0.28
C GLU A 495 -9.05 -35.11 -0.60
N LYS A 496 -10.14 -34.34 -0.73
CA LYS A 496 -11.24 -34.66 -1.65
C LYS A 496 -10.79 -34.67 -3.11
N ASN A 497 -9.96 -33.72 -3.54
CA ASN A 497 -9.38 -33.67 -4.89
C ASN A 497 -8.54 -34.90 -5.17
N LEU A 498 -7.74 -35.34 -4.18
CA LEU A 498 -6.95 -36.55 -4.29
C LEU A 498 -7.83 -37.79 -4.43
N GLU A 499 -8.86 -37.94 -3.58
CA GLU A 499 -9.81 -39.06 -3.65
C GLU A 499 -10.54 -39.11 -5.00
N ALA A 500 -10.98 -37.97 -5.51
CA ALA A 500 -11.61 -37.85 -6.82
C ALA A 500 -10.65 -38.27 -7.95
N THR A 501 -9.42 -37.76 -7.91
CA THR A 501 -8.36 -38.09 -8.88
C THR A 501 -8.04 -39.59 -8.87
N GLU A 502 -7.91 -40.20 -7.69
CA GLU A 502 -7.66 -41.63 -7.54
C GLU A 502 -8.80 -42.46 -8.12
N HIS A 503 -10.05 -42.11 -7.80
CA HIS A 503 -11.23 -42.79 -8.31
C HIS A 503 -11.33 -42.68 -9.84
N ASN A 504 -11.13 -41.49 -10.40
CA ASN A 504 -11.15 -41.25 -11.84
C ASN A 504 -10.03 -42.01 -12.56
N THR A 505 -8.82 -42.02 -12.00
CA THR A 505 -7.70 -42.79 -12.53
C THR A 505 -8.02 -44.29 -12.55
N MET A 506 -8.58 -44.82 -11.46
CA MET A 506 -8.98 -46.22 -11.38
C MET A 506 -10.08 -46.56 -12.40
N SER A 507 -11.08 -45.71 -12.54
CA SER A 507 -12.16 -45.87 -13.52
C SER A 507 -11.61 -45.88 -14.96
N ASN A 508 -10.75 -44.92 -15.29
CA ASN A 508 -10.10 -44.83 -16.60
C ASN A 508 -9.25 -46.08 -16.91
N ILE A 509 -8.49 -46.59 -15.94
CA ILE A 509 -7.73 -47.84 -16.08
C ILE A 509 -8.68 -49.01 -16.37
N LYS A 510 -9.77 -49.13 -15.61
CA LYS A 510 -10.77 -50.19 -15.78
C LYS A 510 -11.44 -50.14 -17.15
N ASP A 511 -11.82 -48.95 -17.62
CA ASP A 511 -12.47 -48.77 -18.92
C ASP A 511 -11.50 -49.11 -20.07
N ARG A 512 -10.24 -48.66 -19.99
CA ARG A 512 -9.21 -49.05 -20.96
C ARG A 512 -8.95 -50.55 -20.98
N HIS A 513 -8.97 -51.22 -19.82
CA HIS A 513 -8.87 -52.68 -19.78
C HIS A 513 -10.07 -53.36 -20.43
N LYS A 514 -11.28 -52.84 -20.23
CA LYS A 514 -12.50 -53.35 -20.86
C LYS A 514 -12.47 -53.16 -22.38
N GLU A 515 -12.04 -51.99 -22.86
CA GLU A 515 -11.84 -51.71 -24.29
C GLU A 515 -10.77 -52.60 -24.91
N GLY A 516 -9.62 -52.74 -24.26
CA GLY A 516 -8.55 -53.64 -24.71
C GLY A 516 -9.00 -55.10 -24.77
N ALA A 517 -9.75 -55.57 -23.76
CA ALA A 517 -10.33 -56.91 -23.75
C ALA A 517 -11.35 -57.11 -24.89
N LYS A 518 -12.16 -56.08 -25.19
CA LYS A 518 -13.07 -56.10 -26.33
C LYS A 518 -12.30 -56.19 -27.65
N GLY A 519 -11.31 -55.30 -27.87
CA GLY A 519 -10.48 -55.33 -29.08
C GLY A 519 -9.74 -56.65 -29.26
N MET A 520 -9.29 -57.28 -28.17
CA MET A 520 -8.67 -58.61 -28.21
C MET A 520 -9.66 -59.72 -28.57
N ARG A 521 -10.91 -59.67 -28.05
CA ARG A 521 -11.97 -60.59 -28.45
C ARG A 521 -12.33 -60.42 -29.93
N ASP A 522 -12.52 -59.18 -30.37
CA ASP A 522 -12.84 -58.86 -31.77
C ASP A 522 -11.72 -59.37 -32.71
N MET A 523 -10.44 -59.23 -32.31
CA MET A 523 -9.30 -59.77 -33.05
C MET A 523 -9.32 -61.31 -33.10
N VAL A 524 -9.58 -61.99 -31.97
CA VAL A 524 -9.67 -63.46 -31.93
C VAL A 524 -10.83 -63.96 -32.80
N GLU A 525 -12.00 -63.32 -32.73
CA GLU A 525 -13.17 -63.65 -33.54
C GLU A 525 -12.88 -63.45 -35.04
N HIS A 526 -12.16 -62.39 -35.41
CA HIS A 526 -11.71 -62.16 -36.78
C HIS A 526 -10.69 -63.22 -37.25
N ILE A 527 -9.79 -63.71 -36.38
CA ILE A 527 -8.84 -64.78 -36.73
C ILE A 527 -9.58 -66.10 -36.93
N LEU A 528 -10.52 -66.44 -36.05
CA LEU A 528 -11.31 -67.66 -36.12
C LEU A 528 -12.18 -67.70 -37.39
N SER A 529 -12.92 -66.62 -37.66
CA SER A 529 -13.75 -66.50 -38.87
C SER A 529 -12.94 -66.58 -40.18
N ASN A 530 -11.75 -65.97 -40.23
CA ASN A 530 -10.85 -66.13 -41.37
C ASN A 530 -10.36 -67.58 -41.51
N SER A 531 -10.07 -68.26 -40.40
CA SER A 531 -9.60 -69.65 -40.42
C SER A 531 -10.67 -70.60 -40.94
N ASP A 532 -11.93 -70.40 -40.53
CA ASP A 532 -13.08 -71.18 -41.01
C ASP A 532 -13.31 -70.97 -42.52
N SER A 533 -13.18 -69.73 -43.01
CA SER A 533 -13.30 -69.43 -44.44
C SER A 533 -12.22 -70.12 -45.29
N GLN A 534 -10.98 -70.19 -44.79
CA GLN A 534 -9.89 -70.91 -45.46
C GLN A 534 -10.09 -72.43 -45.44
N ALA A 535 -10.64 -72.98 -44.35
CA ALA A 535 -10.95 -74.41 -44.26
C ALA A 535 -12.05 -74.82 -45.25
N GLU A 536 -13.09 -74.00 -45.42
CA GLU A 536 -14.14 -74.22 -46.42
C GLU A 536 -13.61 -74.10 -47.86
N GLU A 537 -12.73 -73.13 -48.15
CA GLU A 537 -12.11 -72.99 -49.47
C GLU A 537 -11.21 -74.19 -49.79
N HIS A 538 -10.45 -74.69 -48.81
CA HIS A 538 -9.65 -75.91 -48.96
C HIS A 538 -10.50 -77.17 -49.20
N LEU A 539 -11.65 -77.29 -48.54
CA LEU A 539 -12.58 -78.40 -48.77
C LEU A 539 -13.18 -78.35 -50.17
N ARG A 540 -13.62 -77.17 -50.64
CA ARG A 540 -14.13 -77.00 -52.01
C ARG A 540 -13.05 -77.28 -53.06
N ASN A 541 -11.82 -76.80 -52.85
CA ASN A 541 -10.71 -77.09 -53.75
C ASN A 541 -10.36 -78.59 -53.80
N ASN A 542 -10.49 -79.30 -52.68
CA ASN A 542 -10.29 -80.75 -52.64
C ASN A 542 -11.43 -81.51 -53.34
N GLU A 543 -12.68 -81.08 -53.18
CA GLU A 543 -13.83 -81.66 -53.90
C GLU A 543 -13.71 -81.44 -55.41
N GLU A 544 -13.33 -80.23 -55.86
CA GLU A 544 -13.05 -79.95 -57.26
C GLU A 544 -11.88 -80.78 -57.80
N MET A 545 -10.82 -80.96 -57.01
CA MET A 545 -9.69 -81.81 -57.38
C MET A 545 -10.08 -83.29 -57.49
N ASP A 546 -10.91 -83.80 -56.60
CA ASP A 546 -11.45 -85.16 -56.64
C ASP A 546 -12.38 -85.35 -57.84
N GLU A 547 -13.18 -84.34 -58.20
CA GLU A 547 -14.01 -84.34 -59.41
C GLU A 547 -13.15 -84.38 -60.69
N ILE A 548 -12.09 -83.58 -60.75
CA ILE A 548 -11.11 -83.60 -61.85
C ILE A 548 -10.41 -84.97 -61.93
N PHE A 549 -9.99 -85.55 -60.80
CA PHE A 549 -9.34 -86.87 -60.76
C PHE A 549 -10.27 -88.00 -61.20
N ASN A 550 -11.54 -87.97 -60.81
CA ASN A 550 -12.54 -88.95 -61.22
C ASN A 550 -12.87 -88.84 -62.71
N THR A 551 -12.91 -87.60 -63.24
CA THR A 551 -13.11 -87.36 -64.68
C THR A 551 -11.93 -87.90 -65.49
N LEU A 552 -10.69 -87.71 -65.04
CA LEU A 552 -9.48 -88.23 -65.69
C LEU A 552 -9.37 -89.76 -65.65
N LYS A 553 -9.96 -90.44 -64.66
CA LYS A 553 -10.03 -91.92 -64.58
C LYS A 553 -11.06 -92.54 -65.54
N SER A 554 -11.98 -91.74 -66.06
CA SER A 554 -13.06 -92.18 -66.96
C SER A 554 -12.71 -92.06 -68.45
N ILE A 555 -11.50 -91.60 -68.76
CA ILE A 555 -10.86 -91.53 -70.08
C ILE A 555 -9.77 -92.59 -70.13
#